data_AF-A0A9X4ID84-F1
#
_entry.id   AF-A0A9X4ID84-F1
#
_cell.length_a   1.000
_cell.length_b   1.000
_cell.length_c   1.000
_cell.angle_alpha   90.00
_cell.angle_beta   90.00
_cell.angle_gamma   90.00
#
_symmetry.space_group_name_H-M   'P 1'
#
loop_
_entity.id
_entity.type
_entity.pdbx_description
1 polymer ?
#
loop_
_entity_poly.entity_id
_entity_poly.type
_entity_poly.pdbx_seq_one_letter_code
_entity_poly.pdbx_strand_id
1 'polypeptide(L)'
;MKSTAREVPEGTRYQTAWSKRPKTEQPTAANRVRFEITGKSSQNFWHWAGGPYMAVRNWNGKFGETAELAAPVNRVDVQCQMNREVINIPLTGDFQAGKTYRLACRQDSKGLFEAYIAETK
;
A
#
# COMPACT_ATOMS: atom_id res chain seq x y z
N MET A 1 5.24 -20.28 9.81
CA MET A 1 5.80 -19.02 10.38
C MET A 1 4.70 -17.98 10.42
N LYS A 2 4.42 -17.42 11.61
CA LYS A 2 3.39 -16.40 11.84
C LYS A 2 3.90 -15.06 11.29
N SER A 3 3.38 -14.63 10.14
CA SER A 3 3.60 -13.27 9.64
C SER A 3 2.66 -12.31 10.35
N THR A 4 3.15 -11.66 11.40
CA THR A 4 2.42 -10.58 12.07
C THR A 4 2.63 -9.30 11.28
N ALA A 5 1.64 -8.92 10.47
CA ALA A 5 1.56 -7.55 9.97
C ALA A 5 1.43 -6.63 11.19
N ARG A 6 2.46 -5.81 11.47
CA ARG A 6 2.38 -4.85 12.58
C ARG A 6 1.47 -3.70 12.15
N GLU A 7 0.42 -3.52 12.95
CA GLU A 7 -0.37 -2.29 13.06
C GLU A 7 0.57 -1.07 13.06
N VAL A 8 0.21 -0.04 12.29
CA VAL A 8 0.91 1.23 12.29
C VAL A 8 0.86 1.78 13.73
N PRO A 9 1.99 2.14 14.35
CA PRO A 9 1.99 2.63 15.73
C PRO A 9 1.04 3.82 15.88
N GLU A 10 0.20 3.75 16.92
CA GLU A 10 -0.73 4.81 17.31
C GLU A 10 0.05 6.14 17.41
N GLY A 11 -0.40 7.19 16.70
CA GLY A 11 0.26 8.50 16.68
C GLY A 11 1.28 8.75 15.56
N THR A 12 1.44 7.83 14.60
CA THR A 12 2.25 8.08 13.40
C THR A 12 1.61 9.21 12.58
N ARG A 13 2.28 10.38 12.54
CA ARG A 13 1.81 11.54 11.75
C ARG A 13 1.63 11.16 10.29
N TYR A 14 0.38 11.15 9.84
CA TYR A 14 -0.01 10.98 8.45
C TYR A 14 0.56 12.13 7.62
N GLN A 15 1.27 11.81 6.54
CA GLN A 15 1.59 12.81 5.52
C GLN A 15 0.43 12.87 4.52
N THR A 16 -0.36 13.94 4.62
CA THR A 16 -1.23 14.43 3.54
C THR A 16 -0.42 14.93 2.33
N ALA A 17 0.90 15.04 2.48
CA ALA A 17 1.80 15.44 1.41
C ALA A 17 1.94 14.32 0.37
N TRP A 18 1.61 14.65 -0.88
CA TRP A 18 2.07 13.96 -2.08
C TRP A 18 3.60 14.02 -2.17
N SER A 19 4.33 13.36 -1.27
CA SER A 19 5.77 13.24 -1.43
C SER A 19 6.00 12.37 -2.66
N LYS A 20 6.51 12.95 -3.75
CA LYS A 20 7.13 12.18 -4.84
C LYS A 20 8.29 11.45 -4.20
N ARG A 21 8.10 10.17 -3.86
CA ARG A 21 9.25 9.33 -3.56
C ARG A 21 10.04 9.15 -4.85
N PRO A 22 11.37 9.23 -4.78
CA PRO A 22 12.22 8.96 -5.94
C PRO A 22 11.95 7.53 -6.43
N LYS A 23 12.12 7.32 -7.74
CA LYS A 23 12.05 5.98 -8.32
C LYS A 23 13.06 5.09 -7.60
N THR A 24 12.65 3.88 -7.24
CA THR A 24 13.56 2.86 -6.71
C THR A 24 14.11 2.02 -7.86
N GLU A 25 15.04 1.13 -7.54
CA GLU A 25 15.51 0.12 -8.48
C GLU A 25 14.34 -0.68 -9.05
N GLN A 26 14.38 -0.93 -10.36
CA GLN A 26 13.40 -1.77 -11.04
C GLN A 26 13.63 -3.24 -10.63
N PRO A 27 12.61 -3.95 -10.16
CA PRO A 27 12.77 -5.35 -9.76
C PRO A 27 13.06 -6.27 -10.95
N THR A 28 14.02 -7.15 -10.75
CA THR A 28 14.28 -8.32 -11.60
C THR A 28 13.38 -9.49 -11.18
N ALA A 29 13.30 -10.57 -11.96
CA ALA A 29 12.55 -11.75 -11.56
C ALA A 29 13.07 -12.37 -10.24
N ALA A 30 14.37 -12.24 -9.95
CA ALA A 30 15.02 -12.86 -8.78
C ALA A 30 14.77 -12.12 -7.46
N ASN A 31 14.55 -10.79 -7.50
CA ASN A 31 14.35 -9.96 -6.31
C ASN A 31 12.97 -9.28 -6.27
N ARG A 32 12.03 -9.70 -7.12
CA ARG A 32 10.70 -9.10 -7.18
C ARG A 32 9.86 -9.44 -5.95
N VAL A 33 9.32 -8.41 -5.32
CA VAL A 33 8.21 -8.50 -4.38
C VAL A 33 6.99 -7.89 -5.05
N ARG A 34 5.87 -8.63 -5.09
CA ARG A 34 4.63 -8.15 -5.70
C ARG A 34 3.64 -7.71 -4.62
N PHE A 35 2.97 -6.60 -4.88
CA PHE A 35 1.86 -6.11 -4.09
C PHE A 35 0.63 -5.97 -4.97
N GLU A 36 -0.51 -6.41 -4.47
CA GLU A 36 -1.81 -6.30 -5.12
C GLU A 36 -2.81 -5.71 -4.14
N ILE A 37 -3.75 -4.90 -4.58
CA ILE A 37 -4.85 -4.45 -3.72
C ILE A 37 -6.03 -5.45 -3.78
N THR A 38 -6.78 -5.59 -2.69
CA THR A 38 -8.00 -6.42 -2.67
C THR A 38 -9.27 -5.65 -3.09
N GLY A 39 -9.16 -4.34 -3.33
CA GLY A 39 -10.26 -3.43 -3.66
C GLY A 39 -10.15 -2.83 -5.07
N LYS A 40 -11.03 -1.87 -5.40
CA LYS A 40 -11.00 -1.16 -6.69
C LYS A 40 -9.94 -0.05 -6.67
N SER A 41 -9.14 0.05 -7.74
CA SER A 41 -8.42 1.29 -8.07
C SER A 41 -9.32 2.12 -8.97
N SER A 42 -9.90 3.19 -8.43
CA SER A 42 -10.73 4.15 -9.15
C SER A 42 -9.93 5.11 -10.02
N GLN A 43 -8.86 4.66 -10.68
CA GLN A 43 -8.15 5.52 -11.65
C GLN A 43 -9.05 5.98 -12.80
N ASN A 44 -10.17 5.28 -13.06
CA ASN A 44 -11.20 5.74 -13.99
C ASN A 44 -12.50 6.06 -13.24
N PHE A 45 -12.97 7.30 -13.40
CA PHE A 45 -14.34 7.80 -13.16
C PHE A 45 -14.85 7.94 -11.71
N TRP A 46 -14.22 7.34 -10.69
CA TRP A 46 -14.82 7.21 -9.35
C TRP A 46 -14.20 8.05 -8.21
N HIS A 47 -13.20 8.90 -8.46
CA HIS A 47 -12.70 9.84 -7.43
C HIS A 47 -13.82 10.76 -6.88
N TRP A 48 -14.89 10.96 -7.64
CA TRP A 48 -15.96 11.92 -7.33
C TRP A 48 -17.12 11.31 -6.52
N ALA A 49 -17.25 9.98 -6.52
CA ALA A 49 -18.38 9.29 -5.88
C ALA A 49 -18.13 8.91 -4.41
N GLY A 50 -16.97 9.26 -3.84
CA GLY A 50 -16.64 8.97 -2.43
C GLY A 50 -16.47 7.48 -2.10
N GLY A 51 -16.41 6.61 -3.12
CA GLY A 51 -16.22 5.18 -2.94
C GLY A 51 -14.83 4.83 -2.39
N PRO A 52 -14.69 3.68 -1.72
CA PRO A 52 -13.40 3.23 -1.21
C PRO A 52 -12.44 3.03 -2.38
N TYR A 53 -11.29 3.71 -2.32
CA TYR A 53 -10.22 3.62 -3.30
C TYR A 53 -8.94 3.18 -2.63
N MET A 54 -8.18 2.35 -3.33
CA MET A 54 -6.87 1.90 -2.88
C MET A 54 -5.89 1.91 -4.05
N ALA A 55 -4.65 2.27 -3.77
CA ALA A 55 -3.55 2.06 -4.69
C ALA A 55 -2.24 1.82 -3.93
N VAL A 56 -1.29 1.17 -4.58
CA VAL A 56 0.03 0.88 -4.03
C VAL A 56 1.11 1.55 -4.88
N ARG A 57 2.13 2.11 -4.24
CA ARG A 57 3.24 2.77 -4.93
C ARG A 57 4.20 1.74 -5.52
N ASN A 58 4.40 1.82 -6.83
CA ASN A 58 5.32 0.98 -7.59
C ASN A 58 6.74 1.57 -7.63
N TRP A 59 7.74 0.78 -8.05
CA TRP A 59 9.16 1.20 -8.13
C TRP A 59 9.36 2.47 -8.95
N ASN A 60 8.53 2.66 -9.97
CA ASN A 60 8.56 3.83 -10.86
C ASN A 60 7.94 5.09 -10.23
N GLY A 61 7.52 5.01 -8.96
CA GLY A 61 6.92 6.10 -8.18
C GLY A 61 5.42 6.32 -8.43
N LYS A 62 4.81 5.61 -9.39
CA LYS A 62 3.38 5.71 -9.70
C LYS A 62 2.56 4.81 -8.77
N PHE A 63 1.34 5.25 -8.48
CA PHE A 63 0.35 4.45 -7.78
C PHE A 63 -0.50 3.65 -8.78
N GLY A 64 -0.86 2.43 -8.42
CA GLY A 64 -1.76 1.58 -9.19
C GLY A 64 -2.33 0.41 -8.37
N GLU A 65 -3.07 -0.47 -9.01
CA GLU A 65 -3.61 -1.70 -8.38
C GLU A 65 -2.53 -2.69 -7.97
N THR A 66 -1.41 -2.64 -8.68
CA THR A 66 -0.27 -3.52 -8.47
C THR A 66 1.01 -2.71 -8.37
N ALA A 67 1.91 -3.18 -7.53
CA ALA A 67 3.26 -2.67 -7.42
C ALA A 67 4.25 -3.83 -7.40
N GLU A 68 5.41 -3.58 -7.97
CA GLU A 68 6.54 -4.49 -7.90
C GLU A 68 7.72 -3.71 -7.33
N LEU A 69 8.34 -4.22 -6.26
CA LEU A 69 9.50 -3.60 -5.62
C LEU A 69 10.65 -4.60 -5.58
N ALA A 70 11.88 -4.09 -5.63
CA ALA A 70 13.09 -4.90 -5.49
C ALA A 70 13.36 -5.17 -4.00
N ALA A 71 13.52 -6.43 -3.63
CA ALA A 71 14.01 -6.83 -2.32
C ALA A 71 15.49 -6.42 -2.14
N PRO A 72 15.94 -6.09 -0.91
CA PRO A 72 15.16 -6.07 0.32
C PRO A 72 14.21 -4.87 0.36
N VAL A 73 12.94 -5.12 0.65
CA VAL A 73 11.94 -4.06 0.82
C VAL A 73 11.30 -4.22 2.18
N ASN A 74 11.40 -3.17 2.98
CA ASN A 74 10.86 -3.13 4.34
C ASN A 74 9.67 -2.17 4.50
N ARG A 75 9.31 -1.48 3.41
CA ARG A 75 8.24 -0.49 3.37
C ARG A 75 7.62 -0.41 1.98
N VAL A 76 6.31 -0.40 1.93
CA VAL A 76 5.52 -0.05 0.75
C VAL A 76 4.53 1.06 1.13
N ASP A 77 4.37 2.06 0.28
CA ASP A 77 3.38 3.12 0.53
C ASP A 77 2.07 2.76 -0.18
N VAL A 78 0.98 2.84 0.59
CA VAL A 78 -0.37 2.52 0.17
C VAL A 78 -1.20 3.78 0.26
N GLN A 79 -1.91 4.11 -0.81
CA GLN A 79 -2.90 5.17 -0.81
C GLN A 79 -4.26 4.55 -0.51
N CYS A 80 -4.91 5.01 0.55
CA CYS A 80 -6.25 4.63 0.95
C CYS A 80 -7.14 5.86 0.82
N GLN A 81 -8.33 5.70 0.27
CA GLN A 81 -9.37 6.73 0.26
C GLN A 81 -10.67 6.12 0.76
N MET A 82 -11.28 6.75 1.77
CA MET A 82 -12.66 6.47 2.19
C MET A 82 -13.30 7.81 2.56
N ASN A 83 -14.61 7.95 2.34
CA ASN A 83 -15.36 9.17 2.70
C ASN A 83 -14.77 10.48 2.14
N ARG A 84 -14.20 10.43 0.91
CA ARG A 84 -13.52 11.56 0.23
C ARG A 84 -12.18 12.01 0.83
N GLU A 85 -11.71 11.38 1.91
CA GLU A 85 -10.37 11.62 2.43
C GLU A 85 -9.38 10.67 1.76
N VAL A 86 -8.22 11.19 1.34
CA VAL A 86 -7.14 10.41 0.75
C VAL A 86 -5.94 10.45 1.68
N ILE A 87 -5.46 9.28 2.10
CA ILE A 87 -4.37 9.14 3.05
C ILE A 87 -3.33 8.18 2.49
N ASN A 88 -2.06 8.58 2.54
CA ASN A 88 -0.94 7.70 2.23
C ASN A 88 -0.45 7.04 3.53
N ILE A 89 -0.59 5.72 3.60
CA ILE A 89 -0.24 4.90 4.75
C ILE A 89 1.02 4.09 4.39
N PRO A 90 2.13 4.25 5.13
CA PRO A 90 3.29 3.40 4.96
C PRO A 90 3.07 2.05 5.65
N LEU A 91 3.00 0.98 4.87
CA LEU A 91 3.01 -0.38 5.38
C LEU A 91 4.46 -0.83 5.53
N THR A 92 4.86 -1.17 6.75
CA THR A 92 6.20 -1.70 7.04
C THR A 92 6.14 -3.18 7.37
N GLY A 93 7.12 -3.94 6.93
CA GLY A 93 7.16 -5.39 7.12
C GLY A 93 8.39 -5.98 6.42
N ASP A 94 8.73 -7.22 6.74
CA ASP A 94 9.81 -7.93 6.03
C ASP A 94 9.23 -8.62 4.79
N PHE A 95 9.28 -7.92 3.65
CA PHE A 95 8.70 -8.42 2.40
C PHE A 95 9.74 -9.19 1.59
N GLN A 96 9.43 -10.45 1.30
CA GLN A 96 10.36 -11.39 0.71
C GLN A 96 10.22 -11.45 -0.81
N ALA A 97 11.36 -11.60 -1.50
CA ALA A 97 11.39 -11.86 -2.93
C ALA A 97 10.59 -13.12 -3.28
N GLY A 98 9.94 -13.11 -4.44
CA GLY A 98 9.12 -14.20 -4.95
C GLY A 98 7.71 -14.28 -4.34
N LYS A 99 7.37 -13.42 -3.38
CA LYS A 99 6.03 -13.39 -2.74
C LYS A 99 5.13 -12.31 -3.32
N THR A 100 3.83 -12.58 -3.25
CA THR A 100 2.77 -11.62 -3.54
C THR A 100 1.99 -11.29 -2.27
N TYR A 101 1.95 -10.02 -1.91
CA TYR A 101 1.21 -9.51 -0.76
C TYR A 101 -0.03 -8.79 -1.23
N ARG A 102 -1.20 -9.29 -0.82
CA ARG A 102 -2.48 -8.63 -1.05
C ARG A 102 -2.78 -7.68 0.09
N LEU A 103 -3.00 -6.42 -0.26
CA LEU A 103 -3.15 -5.32 0.66
C LEU A 103 -4.62 -4.87 0.68
N ALA A 104 -5.08 -4.44 1.86
CA ALA A 104 -6.39 -3.83 2.05
C ALA A 104 -6.27 -2.56 2.91
N CYS A 105 -7.29 -1.71 2.82
CA CYS A 105 -7.48 -0.58 3.71
C CYS A 105 -8.73 -0.81 4.58
N ARG A 106 -8.68 -0.41 5.85
CA ARG A 106 -9.86 -0.35 6.74
C ARG A 106 -9.85 0.95 7.54
N GLN A 107 -11.03 1.31 8.05
CA GLN A 107 -11.15 2.26 9.13
C GLN A 107 -11.34 1.47 10.43
N ASP A 108 -10.54 1.76 11.46
CA ASP A 108 -10.66 1.10 12.76
C ASP A 108 -11.84 1.65 13.58
N SER A 109 -12.08 1.08 14.77
CA SER A 109 -13.18 1.52 15.66
C SER A 109 -12.99 2.92 16.24
N LYS A 110 -11.79 3.51 16.14
CA LYS A 110 -11.46 4.88 16.54
C LYS A 110 -11.56 5.86 15.39
N GLY A 111 -11.91 5.39 14.19
CA GLY A 111 -12.01 6.20 12.98
C GLY A 111 -10.68 6.43 12.26
N LEU A 112 -9.58 5.77 12.69
CA LEU A 112 -8.27 5.86 12.05
C LEU A 112 -8.20 4.96 10.82
N PHE A 113 -7.47 5.42 9.82
CA PHE A 113 -7.24 4.67 8.60
C PHE A 113 -6.01 3.79 8.73
N GLU A 114 -6.15 2.54 8.30
CA GLU A 114 -5.09 1.53 8.34
C GLU A 114 -4.97 0.82 6.99
N ALA A 115 -3.73 0.49 6.63
CA ALA A 115 -3.42 -0.44 5.55
C ALA A 115 -2.84 -1.72 6.18
N TYR A 116 -3.24 -2.89 5.67
CA TYR A 116 -2.79 -4.17 6.19
C TYR A 116 -2.61 -5.22 5.09
N ILE A 117 -1.86 -6.29 5.41
CA ILE A 117 -1.70 -7.46 4.54
C ILE A 117 -2.91 -8.37 4.76
N ALA A 118 -3.80 -8.46 3.77
CA ALA A 118 -4.97 -9.31 3.80
C ALA A 118 -4.64 -10.77 3.48
N GLU A 119 -3.71 -11.01 2.55
CA GLU A 119 -3.32 -12.34 2.11
C GLU A 119 -1.84 -12.32 1.63
N THR A 120 -1.13 -13.45 1.78
CA THR A 120 0.21 -13.64 1.20
C THR A 120 0.18 -14.90 0.34
N LYS A 121 0.67 -14.79 -0.90
CA LYS A 121 0.80 -15.89 -1.87
C LYS A 121 2.26 -16.12 -2.22
#